data_AF-A0A6V8LAA3-F1
#
_entry.id   AF-A0A6V8LAA3-F1
#
_cell.length_a   1.000
_cell.length_b   1.000
_cell.length_c   1.000
_cell.angle_alpha   90.00
_cell.angle_beta   90.00
_cell.angle_gamma   90.00
#
_symmetry.space_group_name_H-M   'P 1'
#
loop_
_entity.id
_entity.type
_entity.pdbx_description
1 polymer ?
#
loop_
_entity_poly.entity_id
_entity_poly.type
_entity_poly.pdbx_seq_one_letter_code
_entity_poly.pdbx_strand_id
1 'polypeptide(L)'
;MIRERIAVEKTVAEQEENIKRLRVVEEAERTRQAVVIQAEAEAQEHLVKDIKAAEAAEQAAKHKAREALVLAEARQQTAELDTRAKIRLAEGAQAEAAAAGLADVQVRERDAAAIEKIGRAEAAVAREKALASAEGTEKVGKAEAAVERERALVLADAVREKLKGEAEGLTEKAAAMAALDDATRQHEEYRLRLEAEKEIRLAGIEVQQKIAEAQASVVAAGLEKANIDIVGGDSMFVDRLMGSITAGKSVDGFVGHSDVAQALGRPWLDGSASFPEDLSRMLGSLSTADVQNLTLSAFLVQQIKAGGADADKLKELLNTAKRLGLADAPLAELNSK
;
A
#
# COMPACT_ATOMS: atom_id res chain seq x y z
N MET A 1 58.12 166.76 -47.30
CA MET A 1 57.42 165.91 -48.28
C MET A 1 57.83 164.42 -48.23
N ILE A 2 59.01 164.03 -47.69
CA ILE A 2 59.43 162.60 -47.66
C ILE A 2 58.99 161.87 -46.37
N ARG A 3 58.81 162.57 -45.23
CA ARG A 3 58.43 161.94 -43.94
C ARG A 3 56.96 161.50 -43.83
N GLU A 4 56.03 162.13 -44.54
CA GLU A 4 54.60 161.73 -44.55
C GLU A 4 54.34 160.46 -45.37
N ARG A 5 55.07 160.22 -46.47
CA ARG A 5 54.92 158.97 -47.25
C ARG A 5 55.40 157.75 -46.49
N ILE A 6 56.49 157.86 -45.73
CA ILE A 6 57.02 156.76 -44.90
C ILE A 6 56.06 156.42 -43.75
N ALA A 7 55.38 157.42 -43.17
CA ALA A 7 54.37 157.17 -42.14
C ALA A 7 53.13 156.45 -42.70
N VAL A 8 52.64 156.87 -43.88
CA VAL A 8 51.49 156.22 -44.54
C VAL A 8 51.86 154.80 -45.01
N GLU A 9 53.02 154.59 -45.61
CA GLU A 9 53.49 153.25 -46.01
C GLU A 9 53.68 152.33 -44.80
N LYS A 10 54.15 152.85 -43.66
CA LYS A 10 54.23 152.09 -42.42
C LYS A 10 52.84 151.70 -41.90
N THR A 11 51.86 152.63 -41.92
CA THR A 11 50.49 152.31 -41.51
C THR A 11 49.79 151.33 -42.45
N VAL A 12 50.03 151.42 -43.76
CA VAL A 12 49.50 150.48 -44.75
C VAL A 12 50.13 149.10 -44.54
N ALA A 13 51.44 149.02 -44.32
CA ALA A 13 52.13 147.77 -44.00
C ALA A 13 51.62 147.15 -42.68
N GLU A 14 51.40 147.95 -41.62
CA GLU A 14 50.83 147.48 -40.36
C GLU A 14 49.39 146.96 -40.52
N GLN A 15 48.56 147.62 -41.33
CA GLN A 15 47.20 147.16 -41.62
C GLN A 15 47.18 145.91 -42.50
N GLU A 16 48.05 145.82 -43.51
CA GLU A 16 48.20 144.60 -44.31
C GLU A 16 48.70 143.42 -43.48
N GLU A 17 49.63 143.64 -42.55
CA GLU A 17 50.10 142.60 -41.62
C GLU A 17 49.01 142.19 -40.63
N ASN A 18 48.21 143.13 -40.13
CA ASN A 18 47.04 142.82 -39.30
C ASN A 18 45.96 142.06 -40.08
N ILE A 19 45.71 142.38 -41.35
CA ILE A 19 44.78 141.64 -42.20
C ILE A 19 45.29 140.22 -42.45
N LYS A 20 46.60 140.06 -42.71
CA LYS A 20 47.22 138.73 -42.85
C LYS A 20 47.12 137.93 -41.55
N ARG A 21 47.41 138.55 -40.40
CA ARG A 21 47.28 137.93 -39.08
C ARG A 21 45.83 137.53 -38.79
N LEU A 22 44.86 138.40 -39.06
CA LEU A 22 43.44 138.12 -38.88
C LEU A 22 42.99 136.96 -39.77
N ARG A 23 43.38 136.94 -41.06
CA ARG A 23 43.04 135.83 -41.97
C ARG A 23 43.60 134.50 -41.48
N VAL A 24 44.86 134.46 -41.07
CA VAL A 24 45.49 133.23 -40.55
C VAL A 24 44.83 132.77 -39.25
N VAL A 25 44.48 133.69 -38.34
CA VAL A 25 43.79 133.37 -37.08
C VAL A 25 42.36 132.87 -37.33
N GLU A 26 41.60 133.55 -38.19
CA GLU A 26 40.22 133.16 -38.53
C GLU A 26 40.17 131.85 -39.32
N GLU A 27 41.14 131.59 -40.20
CA GLU A 27 41.26 130.32 -40.92
C GLU A 27 41.62 129.16 -39.97
N ALA A 28 42.51 129.41 -39.00
CA ALA A 28 42.82 128.45 -37.94
C ALA A 28 41.60 128.17 -37.03
N GLU A 29 40.85 129.21 -36.65
CA GLU A 29 39.62 129.08 -35.87
C GLU A 29 38.52 128.34 -36.63
N ARG A 30 38.31 128.62 -37.92
CA ARG A 30 37.37 127.85 -38.76
C ARG A 30 37.78 126.40 -38.89
N THR A 31 39.06 126.13 -39.09
CA THR A 31 39.58 124.76 -39.19
C THR A 31 39.38 124.03 -37.86
N ARG A 32 39.67 124.67 -36.74
CA ARG A 32 39.42 124.13 -35.41
C ARG A 32 37.93 123.86 -35.18
N GLN A 33 37.06 124.82 -35.49
CA GLN A 33 35.60 124.67 -35.35
C GLN A 33 35.07 123.54 -36.23
N ALA A 34 35.54 123.42 -37.48
CA ALA A 34 35.18 122.32 -38.37
C ALA A 34 35.59 120.97 -37.81
N VAL A 35 36.80 120.84 -37.26
CA VAL A 35 37.28 119.60 -36.61
C VAL A 35 36.45 119.27 -35.37
N VAL A 36 36.12 120.26 -34.53
CA VAL A 36 35.29 120.05 -33.34
C VAL A 36 33.87 119.61 -33.74
N ILE A 37 33.24 120.29 -34.70
CA ILE A 37 31.90 119.94 -35.17
C ILE A 37 31.89 118.54 -35.78
N GLN A 38 32.92 118.18 -36.56
CA GLN A 38 33.01 116.84 -37.14
C GLN A 38 33.21 115.77 -36.06
N ALA A 39 34.10 116.00 -35.09
CA ALA A 39 34.30 115.07 -33.97
C ALA A 39 33.03 114.94 -33.09
N GLU A 40 32.30 116.03 -32.87
CA GLU A 40 31.02 116.01 -32.15
C GLU A 40 29.94 115.27 -32.95
N ALA A 41 29.86 115.46 -34.26
CA ALA A 41 28.93 114.74 -35.13
C ALA A 41 29.22 113.22 -35.14
N GLU A 42 30.49 112.84 -35.28
CA GLU A 42 30.93 111.43 -35.22
C GLU A 42 30.63 110.83 -33.84
N ALA A 43 30.93 111.54 -32.75
CA ALA A 43 30.63 111.08 -31.39
C ALA A 43 29.12 110.93 -31.13
N GLN A 44 28.29 111.87 -31.62
CA GLN A 44 26.83 111.77 -31.52
C GLN A 44 26.29 110.62 -32.36
N GLU A 45 26.81 110.40 -33.57
CA GLU A 45 26.41 109.26 -34.41
C GLU A 45 26.76 107.93 -33.74
N HIS A 46 27.96 107.79 -33.19
CA HIS A 46 28.38 106.62 -32.42
C HIS A 46 27.51 106.40 -31.19
N LEU A 47 27.26 107.46 -30.41
CA LEU A 47 26.39 107.40 -29.22
C LEU A 47 24.99 106.92 -29.59
N VAL A 48 24.38 107.46 -30.65
CA VAL A 48 23.04 107.06 -31.08
C VAL A 48 23.04 105.62 -31.61
N LYS A 49 24.09 105.19 -32.32
CA LYS A 49 24.24 103.79 -32.76
C LYS A 49 24.34 102.84 -31.57
N ASP A 50 25.16 103.17 -30.57
CA ASP A 50 25.37 102.33 -29.39
C ASP A 50 24.13 102.27 -28.51
N ILE A 51 23.43 103.40 -28.29
CA ILE A 51 22.15 103.43 -27.58
C ILE A 51 21.11 102.59 -28.32
N LYS A 52 20.94 102.78 -29.63
CA LYS A 52 19.97 101.99 -30.41
C LYS A 52 20.33 100.50 -30.45
N ALA A 53 21.61 100.16 -30.51
CA ALA A 53 22.07 98.78 -30.45
C ALA A 53 21.80 98.17 -29.06
N ALA A 54 22.04 98.91 -27.99
CA ALA A 54 21.76 98.49 -26.62
C ALA A 54 20.25 98.35 -26.37
N GLU A 55 19.44 99.30 -26.82
CA GLU A 55 17.97 99.24 -26.74
C GLU A 55 17.42 98.05 -27.53
N ALA A 56 17.92 97.82 -28.76
CA ALA A 56 17.54 96.65 -29.56
C ALA A 56 17.94 95.33 -28.88
N ALA A 57 19.14 95.28 -28.29
CA ALA A 57 19.61 94.12 -27.53
C ALA A 57 18.77 93.88 -26.27
N GLU A 58 18.39 94.93 -25.54
CA GLU A 58 17.52 94.83 -24.36
C GLU A 58 16.12 94.33 -24.73
N GLN A 59 15.52 94.86 -25.80
CA GLN A 59 14.21 94.40 -26.28
C GLN A 59 14.31 92.94 -26.75
N ALA A 60 15.35 92.57 -27.50
CA ALA A 60 15.57 91.18 -27.90
C ALA A 60 15.74 90.25 -26.68
N ALA A 61 16.47 90.67 -25.64
CA ALA A 61 16.62 89.91 -24.40
C ALA A 61 15.30 89.77 -23.65
N LYS A 62 14.49 90.83 -23.56
CA LYS A 62 13.14 90.81 -22.97
C LYS A 62 12.22 89.85 -23.72
N HIS A 63 12.24 89.85 -25.05
CA HIS A 63 11.45 88.92 -25.86
C HIS A 63 11.91 87.48 -25.68
N LYS A 64 13.23 87.21 -25.70
CA LYS A 64 13.77 85.87 -25.42
C LYS A 64 13.43 85.37 -24.03
N ALA A 65 13.48 86.23 -23.02
CA ALA A 65 13.10 85.87 -21.65
C ALA A 65 11.59 85.53 -21.58
N ARG A 66 10.73 86.32 -22.22
CA ARG A 66 9.28 86.03 -22.31
C ARG A 66 9.01 84.73 -23.06
N GLU A 67 9.67 84.50 -24.19
CA GLU A 67 9.56 83.26 -24.96
C GLU A 67 9.98 82.05 -24.11
N ALA A 68 11.10 82.14 -23.40
CA ALA A 68 11.58 81.07 -22.51
C ALA A 68 10.59 80.80 -21.37
N LEU A 69 9.99 81.84 -20.77
CA LEU A 69 8.96 81.69 -19.75
C LEU A 69 7.70 81.01 -20.31
N VAL A 70 7.21 81.46 -21.46
CA VAL A 70 6.02 80.86 -22.12
C VAL A 70 6.27 79.40 -22.48
N LEU A 71 7.46 79.07 -22.99
CA LEU A 71 7.83 77.69 -23.29
C LEU A 71 7.95 76.84 -22.03
N ALA A 72 8.50 77.37 -20.94
CA ALA A 72 8.58 76.67 -19.66
C ALA A 72 7.19 76.42 -19.07
N GLU A 73 6.31 77.42 -19.11
CA GLU A 73 4.93 77.31 -18.63
C GLU A 73 4.11 76.31 -19.47
N ALA A 74 4.25 76.34 -20.80
CA ALA A 74 3.63 75.35 -21.67
C ALA A 74 4.11 73.91 -21.39
N ARG A 75 5.41 73.73 -21.14
CA ARG A 75 5.98 72.43 -20.74
C ARG A 75 5.45 71.96 -19.39
N GLN A 76 5.36 72.87 -18.41
CA GLN A 76 4.80 72.56 -17.10
C GLN A 76 3.32 72.14 -17.22
N GLN A 77 2.50 72.91 -17.94
CA GLN A 77 1.08 72.59 -18.14
C GLN A 77 0.90 71.25 -18.86
N THR A 78 1.73 70.96 -19.87
CA THR A 78 1.71 69.66 -20.57
C THR A 78 2.03 68.51 -19.61
N ALA A 79 3.09 68.65 -18.81
CA ALA A 79 3.48 67.63 -17.84
C ALA A 79 2.42 67.42 -16.74
N GLU A 80 1.77 68.48 -16.29
CA GLU A 80 0.66 68.39 -15.33
C GLU A 80 -0.56 67.68 -15.93
N LEU A 81 -0.92 67.99 -17.18
CA LEU A 81 -2.02 67.32 -17.88
C LEU A 81 -1.73 65.84 -18.09
N ASP A 82 -0.52 65.49 -18.53
CA ASP A 82 -0.08 64.10 -18.69
C ASP A 82 -0.09 63.34 -17.36
N THR A 83 0.34 63.98 -16.29
CA THR A 83 0.33 63.38 -14.95
C THR A 83 -1.11 63.13 -14.49
N ARG A 84 -2.01 64.10 -14.66
CA ARG A 84 -3.43 63.94 -14.33
C ARG A 84 -4.09 62.84 -15.18
N ALA A 85 -3.76 62.76 -16.47
CA ALA A 85 -4.24 61.70 -17.35
C ALA A 85 -3.76 60.32 -16.87
N LYS A 86 -2.47 60.18 -16.51
CA LYS A 86 -1.91 58.94 -15.97
C LYS A 86 -2.53 58.54 -14.64
N ILE A 87 -2.76 59.49 -13.72
CA ILE A 87 -3.45 59.23 -12.45
C ILE A 87 -4.85 58.70 -12.72
N ARG A 88 -5.63 59.36 -13.59
CA ARG A 88 -6.99 58.90 -13.93
C ARG A 88 -7.01 57.52 -14.59
N LEU A 89 -6.05 57.23 -15.47
CA LEU A 89 -5.92 55.90 -16.07
C LEU A 89 -5.57 54.83 -15.03
N ALA A 90 -4.67 55.14 -14.09
CA ALA A 90 -4.32 54.23 -12.99
C ALA A 90 -5.50 54.01 -12.03
N GLU A 91 -6.24 55.07 -11.69
CA GLU A 91 -7.48 54.98 -10.90
C GLU A 91 -8.54 54.14 -11.63
N GLY A 92 -8.70 54.32 -12.94
CA GLY A 92 -9.59 53.50 -13.77
C GLY A 92 -9.20 52.02 -13.74
N ALA A 93 -7.93 51.71 -13.96
CA ALA A 93 -7.42 50.34 -13.91
C ALA A 93 -7.57 49.71 -12.51
N GLN A 94 -7.33 50.49 -11.44
CA GLN A 94 -7.55 50.04 -10.06
C GLN A 94 -9.03 49.76 -9.81
N ALA A 95 -9.93 50.63 -10.28
CA ALA A 95 -11.37 50.46 -10.14
C ALA A 95 -11.88 49.23 -10.91
N GLU A 96 -11.39 48.98 -12.13
CA GLU A 96 -11.72 47.78 -12.91
C GLU A 96 -11.24 46.50 -12.21
N ALA A 97 -9.99 46.48 -11.74
CA ALA A 97 -9.46 45.33 -11.01
C ALA A 97 -10.21 45.09 -9.68
N ALA A 98 -10.56 46.15 -8.96
CA ALA A 98 -11.36 46.06 -7.73
C ALA A 98 -12.78 45.59 -8.02
N ALA A 99 -13.42 46.05 -9.10
CA ALA A 99 -14.76 45.61 -9.50
C ALA A 99 -14.76 44.13 -9.87
N ALA A 100 -13.75 43.66 -10.62
CA ALA A 100 -13.58 42.24 -10.93
C ALA A 100 -13.37 41.41 -9.65
N GLY A 101 -12.49 41.87 -8.75
CA GLY A 101 -12.26 41.19 -7.48
C GLY A 101 -13.50 41.13 -6.57
N LEU A 102 -14.28 42.20 -6.50
CA LEU A 102 -15.55 42.24 -5.76
C LEU A 102 -16.60 41.32 -6.39
N ALA A 103 -16.67 41.26 -7.71
CA ALA A 103 -17.55 40.35 -8.43
C ALA A 103 -17.18 38.88 -8.13
N ASP A 104 -15.90 38.53 -8.18
CA ASP A 104 -15.42 37.18 -7.87
C ASP A 104 -15.74 36.78 -6.42
N VAL A 105 -15.55 37.69 -5.46
CA VAL A 105 -15.92 37.43 -4.05
C VAL A 105 -17.43 37.22 -3.94
N GLN A 106 -18.23 38.05 -4.60
CA GLN A 106 -19.69 37.92 -4.56
C GLN A 106 -20.18 36.62 -5.20
N VAL A 107 -19.57 36.17 -6.30
CA VAL A 107 -19.85 34.86 -6.90
C VAL A 107 -19.51 33.74 -5.92
N ARG A 108 -18.31 33.77 -5.32
CA ARG A 108 -17.90 32.76 -4.33
C ARG A 108 -18.81 32.71 -3.10
N GLU A 109 -19.25 33.85 -2.60
CA GLU A 109 -20.21 33.91 -1.48
C GLU A 109 -21.57 33.30 -1.86
N ARG A 110 -22.06 33.59 -3.07
CA ARG A 110 -23.32 33.03 -3.57
C ARG A 110 -23.22 31.53 -3.83
N ASP A 111 -22.10 31.07 -4.36
CA ASP A 111 -21.81 29.65 -4.56
C ASP A 111 -21.71 28.92 -3.22
N ALA A 112 -21.01 29.48 -2.23
CA ALA A 112 -20.92 28.90 -0.89
C ALA A 112 -22.31 28.78 -0.23
N ALA A 113 -23.14 29.83 -0.34
CA ALA A 113 -24.51 29.80 0.17
C ALA A 113 -25.40 28.79 -0.58
N ALA A 114 -25.17 28.61 -1.89
CA ALA A 114 -25.87 27.60 -2.69
C ALA A 114 -25.45 26.18 -2.26
N ILE A 115 -24.15 25.93 -2.11
CA ILE A 115 -23.60 24.65 -1.63
C ILE A 115 -24.13 24.33 -0.23
N GLU A 116 -24.16 25.30 0.68
CA GLU A 116 -24.70 25.10 2.02
C GLU A 116 -26.19 24.70 1.98
N LYS A 117 -27.00 25.38 1.15
CA LYS A 117 -28.42 25.05 0.99
C LYS A 117 -28.62 23.66 0.38
N ILE A 118 -27.84 23.32 -0.65
CA ILE A 118 -27.86 22.00 -1.29
C ILE A 118 -27.45 20.93 -0.27
N GLY A 119 -26.33 21.11 0.43
CA GLY A 119 -25.86 20.16 1.44
C GLY A 119 -26.84 19.97 2.60
N ARG A 120 -27.52 21.04 3.05
CA ARG A 120 -28.61 20.93 4.05
C ARG A 120 -29.80 20.15 3.50
N ALA A 121 -30.20 20.38 2.25
CA ALA A 121 -31.28 19.65 1.61
C ALA A 121 -30.94 18.17 1.42
N GLU A 122 -29.73 17.87 0.95
CA GLU A 122 -29.23 16.49 0.80
C GLU A 122 -29.14 15.77 2.15
N ALA A 123 -28.66 16.43 3.20
CA ALA A 123 -28.63 15.87 4.55
C ALA A 123 -30.04 15.64 5.12
N ALA A 124 -31.02 16.49 4.79
CA ALA A 124 -32.42 16.27 5.15
C ALA A 124 -32.99 15.03 4.41
N VAL A 125 -32.81 14.95 3.09
CA VAL A 125 -33.25 13.81 2.27
C VAL A 125 -32.59 12.51 2.72
N ALA A 126 -31.28 12.53 3.03
CA ALA A 126 -30.56 11.36 3.52
C ALA A 126 -31.09 10.90 4.88
N ARG A 127 -31.38 11.84 5.79
CA ARG A 127 -32.00 11.53 7.09
C ARG A 127 -33.40 10.94 6.91
N GLU A 128 -34.24 11.53 6.07
CA GLU A 128 -35.59 11.00 5.80
C GLU A 128 -35.54 9.61 5.16
N LYS A 129 -34.65 9.37 4.19
CA LYS A 129 -34.45 8.03 3.59
C LYS A 129 -33.97 7.01 4.62
N ALA A 130 -33.05 7.41 5.50
CA ALA A 130 -32.54 6.53 6.55
C ALA A 130 -33.64 6.17 7.57
N LEU A 131 -34.46 7.15 7.98
CA LEU A 131 -35.61 6.91 8.85
C LEU A 131 -36.65 6.02 8.17
N ALA A 132 -37.02 6.29 6.92
CA ALA A 132 -37.95 5.46 6.16
C ALA A 132 -37.45 4.02 5.99
N SER A 133 -36.14 3.85 5.76
CA SER A 133 -35.50 2.53 5.68
C SER A 133 -35.53 1.81 7.03
N ALA A 134 -35.21 2.51 8.13
CA ALA A 134 -35.24 1.95 9.48
C ALA A 134 -36.67 1.55 9.90
N GLU A 135 -37.67 2.38 9.60
CA GLU A 135 -39.07 2.02 9.82
C GLU A 135 -39.51 0.83 8.96
N GLY A 136 -39.01 0.75 7.72
CA GLY A 136 -39.25 -0.39 6.83
C GLY A 136 -38.69 -1.69 7.40
N THR A 137 -37.42 -1.67 7.83
CA THR A 137 -36.77 -2.85 8.42
C THR A 137 -37.37 -3.22 9.77
N GLU A 138 -37.78 -2.25 10.60
CA GLU A 138 -38.47 -2.52 11.86
C GLU A 138 -39.83 -3.19 11.61
N LYS A 139 -40.62 -2.70 10.64
CA LYS A 139 -41.91 -3.30 10.28
C LYS A 139 -41.74 -4.72 9.73
N VAL A 140 -40.75 -4.94 8.85
CA VAL A 140 -40.43 -6.27 8.34
C VAL A 140 -39.98 -7.19 9.47
N GLY A 141 -39.04 -6.76 10.31
CA GLY A 141 -38.56 -7.56 11.44
C GLY A 141 -39.65 -7.90 12.45
N LYS A 142 -40.60 -6.98 12.72
CA LYS A 142 -41.78 -7.27 13.56
C LYS A 142 -42.71 -8.29 12.90
N ALA A 143 -42.94 -8.19 11.60
CA ALA A 143 -43.77 -9.14 10.86
C ALA A 143 -43.12 -10.53 10.83
N GLU A 144 -41.83 -10.62 10.54
CA GLU A 144 -41.07 -11.88 10.57
C GLU A 144 -41.06 -12.50 11.97
N ALA A 145 -40.82 -11.71 13.02
CA ALA A 145 -40.88 -12.21 14.39
C ALA A 145 -42.28 -12.70 14.78
N ALA A 146 -43.34 -12.07 14.28
CA ALA A 146 -44.72 -12.53 14.51
C ALA A 146 -44.99 -13.86 13.79
N VAL A 147 -44.58 -13.99 12.53
CA VAL A 147 -44.69 -15.23 11.74
C VAL A 147 -43.89 -16.36 12.40
N GLU A 148 -42.68 -16.09 12.86
CA GLU A 148 -41.84 -17.10 13.50
C GLU A 148 -42.43 -17.56 14.84
N ARG A 149 -43.01 -16.64 15.63
CA ARG A 149 -43.75 -17.01 16.85
C ARG A 149 -44.95 -17.89 16.55
N GLU A 150 -45.73 -17.54 15.54
CA GLU A 150 -46.90 -18.34 15.15
C GLU A 150 -46.48 -19.73 14.65
N ARG A 151 -45.43 -19.82 13.83
CA ARG A 151 -44.83 -21.09 13.40
C ARG A 151 -44.34 -21.92 14.58
N ALA A 152 -43.66 -21.30 15.55
CA ALA A 152 -43.18 -22.00 16.73
C ALA A 152 -44.33 -22.58 17.57
N LEU A 153 -45.44 -21.84 17.72
CA LEU A 153 -46.64 -22.33 18.39
C LEU A 153 -47.27 -23.50 17.64
N VAL A 154 -47.45 -23.37 16.31
CA VAL A 154 -48.00 -24.44 15.48
C VAL A 154 -47.12 -25.69 15.54
N LEU A 155 -45.79 -25.54 15.52
CA LEU A 155 -44.86 -26.67 15.66
C LEU A 155 -44.94 -27.29 17.05
N ALA A 156 -45.04 -26.50 18.11
CA ALA A 156 -45.20 -26.99 19.47
C ALA A 156 -46.51 -27.78 19.62
N ASP A 157 -47.61 -27.27 19.08
CA ASP A 157 -48.90 -27.97 19.07
C ASP A 157 -48.85 -29.25 18.21
N ALA A 158 -48.21 -29.21 17.04
CA ALA A 158 -48.02 -30.38 16.19
C ALA A 158 -47.19 -31.47 16.88
N VAL A 159 -46.11 -31.11 17.56
CA VAL A 159 -45.29 -32.04 18.36
C VAL A 159 -46.10 -32.60 19.52
N ARG A 160 -46.89 -31.76 20.21
CA ARG A 160 -47.75 -32.20 21.30
C ARG A 160 -48.80 -33.21 20.83
N GLU A 161 -49.50 -32.93 19.74
CA GLU A 161 -50.50 -33.84 19.18
C GLU A 161 -49.86 -35.13 18.65
N LYS A 162 -48.67 -35.04 18.03
CA LYS A 162 -47.90 -36.22 17.63
C LYS A 162 -47.52 -37.10 18.83
N LEU A 163 -46.94 -36.51 19.87
CA LEU A 163 -46.56 -37.26 21.09
C LEU A 163 -47.77 -37.85 21.80
N LYS A 164 -48.91 -37.15 21.78
CA LYS A 164 -50.17 -37.67 22.32
C LYS A 164 -50.68 -38.86 21.50
N GLY A 165 -50.68 -38.76 20.18
CA GLY A 165 -51.06 -39.87 19.29
C GLY A 165 -50.10 -41.05 19.38
N GLU A 166 -48.79 -40.81 19.56
CA GLU A 166 -47.80 -41.86 19.82
C GLU A 166 -48.02 -42.53 21.18
N ALA A 167 -48.32 -41.75 22.23
CA ALA A 167 -48.64 -42.29 23.54
C ALA A 167 -49.92 -43.14 23.50
N GLU A 168 -50.99 -42.63 22.89
CA GLU A 168 -52.25 -43.37 22.70
C GLU A 168 -52.01 -44.65 21.87
N GLY A 169 -51.33 -44.54 20.74
CA GLY A 169 -50.98 -45.69 19.90
C GLY A 169 -50.08 -46.72 20.59
N LEU A 170 -49.14 -46.30 21.42
CA LEU A 170 -48.34 -47.21 22.25
C LEU A 170 -49.18 -47.89 23.33
N THR A 171 -50.12 -47.17 23.95
CA THR A 171 -51.03 -47.77 24.95
C THR A 171 -51.98 -48.77 24.33
N GLU A 172 -52.55 -48.47 23.16
CA GLU A 172 -53.39 -49.41 22.41
C GLU A 172 -52.59 -50.62 21.93
N LYS A 173 -51.37 -50.42 21.41
CA LYS A 173 -50.47 -51.52 21.06
C LYS A 173 -50.11 -52.37 22.28
N ALA A 174 -49.80 -51.76 23.42
CA ALA A 174 -49.48 -52.49 24.65
C ALA A 174 -50.69 -53.28 25.16
N ALA A 175 -51.90 -52.72 25.07
CA ALA A 175 -53.14 -53.42 25.41
C ALA A 175 -53.43 -54.57 24.45
N ALA A 176 -53.23 -54.38 23.14
CA ALA A 176 -53.37 -55.43 22.14
C ALA A 176 -52.33 -56.55 22.35
N MET A 177 -51.07 -56.21 22.66
CA MET A 177 -50.02 -57.18 22.99
C MET A 177 -50.32 -57.96 24.27
N ALA A 178 -50.88 -57.29 25.29
CA ALA A 178 -51.30 -57.96 26.52
C ALA A 178 -52.44 -58.96 26.31
N ALA A 179 -53.28 -58.74 25.30
CA ALA A 179 -54.37 -59.64 24.91
C ALA A 179 -53.92 -60.84 24.05
N LEU A 180 -52.65 -60.89 23.60
CA LEU A 180 -52.11 -62.01 22.83
C LEU A 180 -51.58 -63.13 23.74
N ASP A 181 -51.80 -64.37 23.30
CA ASP A 181 -51.29 -65.61 23.90
C ASP A 181 -49.75 -65.74 23.79
N ASP A 182 -49.11 -66.45 24.73
CA ASP A 182 -47.65 -66.45 24.92
C ASP A 182 -46.88 -66.93 23.67
N ALA A 183 -47.41 -67.89 22.91
CA ALA A 183 -46.78 -68.38 21.68
C ALA A 183 -46.80 -67.34 20.54
N THR A 184 -47.86 -66.53 20.47
CA THR A 184 -47.98 -65.47 19.45
C THR A 184 -47.03 -64.32 19.75
N ARG A 185 -46.83 -64.01 21.04
CA ARG A 185 -45.88 -62.99 21.51
C ARG A 185 -44.45 -63.33 21.16
N GLN A 186 -44.03 -64.58 21.37
CA GLN A 186 -42.68 -65.05 21.01
C GLN A 186 -42.40 -64.96 19.50
N HIS A 187 -43.38 -65.29 18.65
CA HIS A 187 -43.22 -65.16 17.20
C HIS A 187 -43.14 -63.69 16.76
N GLU A 188 -43.92 -62.82 17.38
CA GLU A 188 -43.89 -61.37 17.11
C GLU A 188 -42.56 -60.75 17.54
N GLU A 189 -42.05 -61.09 18.73
CA GLU A 189 -40.72 -60.69 19.20
C GLU A 189 -39.60 -61.16 18.25
N TYR A 190 -39.69 -62.40 17.76
CA TYR A 190 -38.75 -62.92 16.77
C TYR A 190 -38.80 -62.15 15.45
N ARG A 191 -40.01 -61.83 14.95
CA ARG A 191 -40.18 -61.03 13.73
C ARG A 191 -39.59 -59.62 13.90
N LEU A 192 -39.90 -58.96 15.03
CA LEU A 192 -39.39 -57.62 15.35
C LEU A 192 -37.86 -57.62 15.44
N ARG A 193 -37.26 -58.65 16.06
CA ARG A 193 -35.81 -58.79 16.12
C ARG A 193 -35.20 -58.94 14.73
N LEU A 194 -35.80 -59.75 13.86
CA LEU A 194 -35.30 -59.93 12.49
C LEU A 194 -35.40 -58.63 11.67
N GLU A 195 -36.46 -57.86 11.87
CA GLU A 195 -36.65 -56.56 11.23
C GLU A 195 -35.61 -55.53 11.73
N ALA A 196 -35.37 -55.46 13.04
CA ALA A 196 -34.31 -54.63 13.61
C ALA A 196 -32.91 -55.04 13.09
N GLU A 197 -32.62 -56.34 13.01
CA GLU A 197 -31.37 -56.82 12.43
C GLU A 197 -31.23 -56.45 10.95
N LYS A 198 -32.33 -56.51 10.19
CA LYS A 198 -32.34 -56.08 8.79
C LYS A 198 -32.03 -54.58 8.65
N GLU A 199 -32.65 -53.73 9.47
CA GLU A 199 -32.39 -52.29 9.47
C GLU A 199 -30.94 -51.95 9.83
N ILE A 200 -30.40 -52.57 10.88
CA ILE A 200 -29.00 -52.39 11.28
C ILE A 200 -28.06 -52.79 10.14
N ARG A 201 -28.34 -53.91 9.46
CA ARG A 201 -27.53 -54.36 8.31
C ARG A 201 -27.59 -53.36 7.16
N LEU A 202 -28.76 -52.86 6.80
CA LEU A 202 -28.90 -51.85 5.73
C LEU A 202 -28.18 -50.55 6.08
N ALA A 203 -28.34 -50.05 7.31
CA ALA A 203 -27.63 -48.85 7.77
C ALA A 203 -26.11 -49.06 7.77
N GLY A 204 -25.64 -50.25 8.17
CA GLY A 204 -24.23 -50.63 8.07
C GLY A 204 -23.71 -50.61 6.63
N ILE A 205 -24.48 -51.14 5.67
CA ILE A 205 -24.15 -51.10 4.24
C ILE A 205 -24.09 -49.66 3.73
N GLU A 206 -25.03 -48.79 4.13
CA GLU A 206 -25.04 -47.39 3.72
C GLU A 206 -23.82 -46.61 4.25
N VAL A 207 -23.43 -46.88 5.49
CA VAL A 207 -22.19 -46.31 6.07
C VAL A 207 -20.96 -46.82 5.30
N GLN A 208 -20.90 -48.12 4.95
CA GLN A 208 -19.82 -48.65 4.12
C GLN A 208 -19.77 -48.00 2.75
N GLN A 209 -20.92 -47.75 2.11
CA GLN A 209 -20.99 -47.02 0.84
C GLN A 209 -20.43 -45.59 0.98
N LYS A 210 -20.85 -44.84 2.00
CA LYS A 210 -20.34 -43.46 2.25
C LYS A 210 -18.84 -43.44 2.51
N ILE A 211 -18.32 -44.43 3.25
CA ILE A 211 -16.88 -44.59 3.46
C ILE A 211 -16.17 -44.90 2.13
N ALA A 212 -16.72 -45.79 1.31
CA ALA A 212 -16.15 -46.13 0.01
C ALA A 212 -16.14 -44.91 -0.94
N GLU A 213 -17.20 -44.10 -0.95
CA GLU A 213 -17.27 -42.85 -1.72
C GLU A 213 -16.24 -41.83 -1.23
N ALA A 214 -16.12 -41.63 0.08
CA ALA A 214 -15.12 -40.73 0.67
C ALA A 214 -13.69 -41.22 0.36
N GLN A 215 -13.43 -42.53 0.47
CA GLN A 215 -12.14 -43.14 0.12
C GLN A 215 -11.83 -42.97 -1.37
N ALA A 216 -12.80 -43.21 -2.25
CA ALA A 216 -12.65 -43.00 -3.70
C ALA A 216 -12.38 -41.54 -4.02
N SER A 217 -13.04 -40.60 -3.34
CA SER A 217 -12.79 -39.16 -3.51
C SER A 217 -11.38 -38.75 -3.08
N VAL A 218 -10.86 -39.30 -1.97
CA VAL A 218 -9.48 -39.04 -1.50
C VAL A 218 -8.46 -39.60 -2.49
N VAL A 219 -8.68 -40.81 -3.00
CA VAL A 219 -7.81 -41.41 -4.02
C VAL A 219 -7.86 -40.62 -5.32
N ALA A 220 -9.04 -40.19 -5.77
CA ALA A 220 -9.21 -39.38 -6.97
C ALA A 220 -8.47 -38.03 -6.85
N ALA A 221 -8.66 -37.31 -5.75
CA ALA A 221 -7.96 -36.05 -5.50
C ALA A 221 -6.43 -36.23 -5.36
N GLY A 222 -5.99 -37.37 -4.81
CA GLY A 222 -4.58 -37.73 -4.72
C GLY A 222 -3.95 -38.00 -6.09
N LEU A 223 -4.64 -38.72 -6.97
CA LEU A 223 -4.21 -38.98 -8.35
C LEU A 223 -4.26 -37.73 -9.23
N GLU A 224 -5.25 -36.86 -9.03
CA GLU A 224 -5.38 -35.60 -9.77
C GLU A 224 -4.22 -34.62 -9.48
N LYS A 225 -3.73 -34.59 -8.24
CA LYS A 225 -2.61 -33.73 -7.82
C LYS A 225 -1.22 -34.37 -7.98
N ALA A 226 -1.14 -35.70 -8.09
CA ALA A 226 0.13 -36.37 -8.23
C ALA A 226 0.65 -36.23 -9.67
N ASN A 227 1.83 -35.62 -9.84
CA ASN A 227 2.52 -35.61 -11.12
C ASN A 227 3.26 -36.95 -11.28
N ILE A 228 2.55 -37.97 -11.77
CA ILE A 228 3.05 -39.34 -11.88
C ILE A 228 3.85 -39.47 -13.18
N ASP A 229 5.18 -39.49 -13.06
CA ASP A 229 6.10 -39.70 -14.19
C ASP A 229 6.46 -41.20 -14.29
N ILE A 230 5.68 -41.96 -15.08
CA ILE A 230 5.88 -43.41 -15.24
C ILE A 230 6.96 -43.66 -16.28
N VAL A 231 8.19 -43.84 -15.80
CA VAL A 231 9.31 -44.25 -16.65
C VAL A 231 9.28 -45.78 -16.81
N GLY A 232 8.49 -46.25 -17.79
CA GLY A 232 8.55 -47.61 -18.34
C GLY A 232 7.46 -48.58 -17.86
N GLY A 233 6.51 -48.89 -18.74
CA GLY A 233 5.60 -50.04 -18.66
C GLY A 233 4.41 -49.87 -17.71
N ASP A 234 3.41 -49.08 -18.13
CA ASP A 234 2.20 -48.66 -17.42
C ASP A 234 1.42 -49.78 -16.68
N SER A 235 1.49 -51.04 -17.14
CA SER A 235 0.74 -52.15 -16.55
C SER A 235 1.41 -52.83 -15.33
N MET A 236 2.74 -52.79 -15.22
CA MET A 236 3.45 -53.59 -14.19
C MET A 236 3.38 -52.97 -12.78
N PHE A 237 3.31 -51.63 -12.70
CA PHE A 237 3.24 -50.93 -11.42
C PHE A 237 1.83 -51.02 -10.81
N VAL A 238 0.79 -50.79 -11.63
CA VAL A 238 -0.61 -50.86 -11.19
C VAL A 238 -0.97 -52.28 -10.78
N ASP A 239 -0.57 -53.30 -11.53
CA ASP A 239 -0.84 -54.70 -11.18
C ASP A 239 -0.15 -55.13 -9.87
N ARG A 240 1.08 -54.69 -9.63
CA ARG A 240 1.78 -54.98 -8.36
C ARG A 240 1.19 -54.22 -7.18
N LEU A 241 0.80 -52.96 -7.37
CA LEU A 241 0.20 -52.15 -6.31
C LEU A 241 -1.20 -52.65 -5.96
N MET A 242 -2.07 -52.84 -6.96
CA MET A 242 -3.40 -53.38 -6.73
C MET A 242 -3.33 -54.82 -6.21
N GLY A 243 -2.42 -55.65 -6.73
CA GLY A 243 -2.17 -57.02 -6.26
C GLY A 243 -1.71 -57.09 -4.80
N SER A 244 -0.84 -56.18 -4.35
CA SER A 244 -0.40 -56.12 -2.95
C SER A 244 -1.50 -55.64 -1.99
N ILE A 245 -2.30 -54.66 -2.42
CA ILE A 245 -3.44 -54.16 -1.63
C ILE A 245 -4.54 -55.24 -1.53
N THR A 246 -4.86 -55.92 -2.63
CA THR A 246 -5.86 -57.01 -2.63
C THR A 246 -5.36 -58.22 -1.85
N ALA A 247 -4.09 -58.60 -1.98
CA ALA A 247 -3.51 -59.68 -1.17
C ALA A 247 -3.59 -59.32 0.32
N GLY A 248 -3.19 -58.12 0.72
CA GLY A 248 -3.28 -57.65 2.11
C GLY A 248 -4.72 -57.69 2.65
N LYS A 249 -5.69 -57.15 1.90
CA LYS A 249 -7.11 -57.18 2.29
C LYS A 249 -7.69 -58.60 2.32
N SER A 250 -7.26 -59.50 1.44
CA SER A 250 -7.71 -60.89 1.44
C SER A 250 -7.19 -61.68 2.64
N VAL A 251 -5.95 -61.43 3.07
CA VAL A 251 -5.36 -62.03 4.28
C VAL A 251 -6.02 -61.44 5.53
N ASP A 252 -6.19 -60.13 5.59
CA ASP A 252 -6.87 -59.45 6.71
C ASP A 252 -8.34 -59.89 6.82
N GLY A 253 -9.05 -59.97 5.68
CA GLY A 253 -10.41 -60.51 5.62
C GLY A 253 -10.48 -61.98 6.03
N PHE A 254 -9.54 -62.81 5.59
CA PHE A 254 -9.44 -64.22 6.01
C PHE A 254 -9.19 -64.34 7.51
N VAL A 255 -8.25 -63.58 8.08
CA VAL A 255 -7.99 -63.58 9.54
C VAL A 255 -9.18 -63.02 10.32
N GLY A 256 -9.87 -62.01 9.80
CA GLY A 256 -11.05 -61.41 10.42
C GLY A 256 -12.31 -62.29 10.40
N HIS A 257 -12.45 -63.18 9.41
CA HIS A 257 -13.67 -63.99 9.21
C HIS A 257 -13.44 -65.51 9.32
N SER A 258 -12.21 -65.98 9.55
CA SER A 258 -11.90 -67.41 9.74
C SER A 258 -11.77 -67.73 11.22
N ASP A 259 -12.72 -68.52 11.74
CA ASP A 259 -12.73 -68.97 13.14
C ASP A 259 -11.46 -69.74 13.51
N VAL A 260 -10.90 -70.51 12.57
CA VAL A 260 -9.68 -71.30 12.78
C VAL A 260 -8.43 -70.41 12.86
N ALA A 261 -8.33 -69.39 12.00
CA ALA A 261 -7.21 -68.46 12.01
C ALA A 261 -7.24 -67.58 13.28
N GLN A 262 -8.42 -67.13 13.69
CA GLN A 262 -8.59 -66.41 14.96
C GLN A 262 -8.33 -67.29 16.17
N ALA A 263 -8.75 -68.55 16.17
CA ALA A 263 -8.52 -69.46 17.30
C ALA A 263 -7.04 -69.77 17.52
N LEU A 264 -6.29 -70.01 16.44
CA LEU A 264 -4.85 -70.30 16.50
C LEU A 264 -4.00 -69.05 16.77
N GLY A 265 -4.37 -67.90 16.20
CA GLY A 265 -3.66 -66.64 16.37
C GLY A 265 -4.06 -65.84 17.61
N ARG A 266 -5.16 -66.22 18.29
CA ARG A 266 -5.74 -65.49 19.43
C ARG A 266 -4.71 -65.08 20.48
N PRO A 267 -3.84 -65.99 20.97
CA PRO A 267 -2.90 -65.67 22.05
C PRO A 267 -1.89 -64.58 21.68
N TRP A 268 -1.52 -64.49 20.39
CA TRP A 268 -0.58 -63.48 19.91
C TRP A 268 -1.28 -62.17 19.48
N LEU A 269 -2.54 -62.24 19.05
CA LEU A 269 -3.35 -61.09 18.63
C LEU A 269 -3.95 -60.33 19.82
N ASP A 270 -4.28 -61.01 20.92
CA ASP A 270 -4.79 -60.39 22.14
C ASP A 270 -3.69 -59.99 23.14
N GLY A 271 -2.42 -60.32 22.82
CA GLY A 271 -1.24 -59.98 23.61
C GLY A 271 -1.03 -60.85 24.86
N SER A 272 -1.80 -61.94 25.02
CA SER A 272 -1.63 -62.90 26.13
C SER A 272 -0.38 -63.79 25.99
N ALA A 273 0.18 -63.90 24.79
CA ALA A 273 1.48 -64.48 24.48
C ALA A 273 2.26 -63.56 23.54
N SER A 274 3.58 -63.46 23.70
CA SER A 274 4.41 -62.72 22.75
C SER A 274 5.10 -63.68 21.80
N PHE A 275 4.91 -63.43 20.50
CA PHE A 275 5.56 -64.21 19.46
C PHE A 275 7.09 -64.24 19.59
N PRO A 276 7.79 -63.13 19.96
CA PRO A 276 9.23 -63.18 20.20
C PRO A 276 9.63 -64.04 21.39
N GLU A 277 8.82 -64.16 22.45
CA GLU A 277 9.13 -65.01 23.62
C GLU A 277 8.83 -66.49 23.36
N ASP A 278 7.82 -66.81 22.56
CA ASP A 278 7.59 -68.19 22.12
C ASP A 278 8.64 -68.63 21.10
N LEU A 279 9.03 -67.74 20.19
CA LEU A 279 10.13 -67.97 19.26
C LEU A 279 11.47 -68.06 20.01
N SER A 280 11.70 -67.25 21.05
CA SER A 280 12.90 -67.35 21.90
C SER A 280 12.86 -68.53 22.85
N ARG A 281 11.70 -69.10 23.21
CA ARG A 281 11.61 -70.40 23.90
C ARG A 281 11.91 -71.56 22.96
N MET A 282 11.46 -71.47 21.70
CA MET A 282 11.75 -72.48 20.68
C MET A 282 13.20 -72.43 20.18
N LEU A 283 13.79 -71.24 20.07
CA LEU A 283 15.22 -71.06 19.75
C LEU A 283 16.13 -71.09 21.00
N GLY A 284 15.58 -70.82 22.18
CA GLY A 284 16.28 -70.81 23.47
C GLY A 284 16.13 -72.10 24.27
N SER A 285 15.62 -73.18 23.67
CA SER A 285 15.77 -74.53 24.20
C SER A 285 17.19 -75.08 24.01
N LEU A 286 18.21 -74.23 24.21
CA LEU A 286 19.56 -74.64 24.58
C LEU A 286 19.61 -74.55 26.10
N SER A 287 19.24 -75.66 26.74
CA SER A 287 19.16 -75.76 28.19
C SER A 287 20.55 -75.77 28.84
N THR A 288 20.60 -75.44 30.13
CA THR A 288 21.75 -75.55 31.02
C THR A 288 22.31 -76.98 31.19
N ALA A 289 21.74 -77.97 30.48
CA ALA A 289 22.33 -79.29 30.29
C ALA A 289 23.45 -79.31 29.22
N ASP A 290 23.40 -78.42 28.21
CA ASP A 290 24.44 -78.34 27.18
C ASP A 290 25.71 -77.62 27.66
N VAL A 291 25.59 -76.79 28.72
CA VAL A 291 26.73 -76.15 29.39
C VAL A 291 27.60 -77.17 30.13
N GLN A 292 27.03 -78.31 30.55
CA GLN A 292 27.79 -79.38 31.22
C GLN A 292 28.64 -80.22 30.24
N ASN A 293 28.28 -80.22 28.96
CA ASN A 293 28.99 -80.96 27.90
C ASN A 293 29.91 -80.06 27.04
N LEU A 294 30.04 -78.78 27.39
CA LEU A 294 30.95 -77.87 26.72
C LEU A 294 32.40 -78.21 27.09
N THR A 295 33.19 -78.59 26.09
CA THR A 295 34.61 -78.85 26.28
C THR A 295 35.37 -77.53 26.51
N LEU A 296 36.50 -77.60 27.22
CA LEU A 296 37.34 -76.42 27.46
C LEU A 296 37.73 -75.72 26.14
N SER A 297 37.95 -76.48 25.08
CA SER A 297 38.25 -75.92 23.76
C SER A 297 37.07 -75.20 23.10
N ALA A 298 35.86 -75.74 23.21
CA ALA A 298 34.66 -75.10 22.65
C ALA A 298 34.36 -73.77 23.37
N PHE A 299 34.51 -73.74 24.70
CA PHE A 299 34.37 -72.52 25.48
C PHE A 299 35.42 -71.45 25.11
N LEU A 300 36.69 -71.83 25.01
CA LEU A 300 37.76 -70.89 24.63
C LEU A 300 37.55 -70.33 23.21
N VAL A 301 37.12 -71.17 22.26
CA VAL A 301 36.79 -70.72 20.89
C VAL A 301 35.60 -69.76 20.89
N GLN A 302 34.56 -70.03 21.70
CA GLN A 302 33.42 -69.13 21.84
C GLN A 302 33.83 -67.79 22.44
N GLN A 303 34.69 -67.78 23.46
CA GLN A 303 35.15 -66.53 24.09
C GLN A 303 36.10 -65.72 23.20
N ILE A 304 36.93 -66.38 22.38
CA ILE A 304 37.72 -65.73 21.33
C ILE A 304 36.79 -65.08 20.29
N LYS A 305 35.72 -65.77 19.88
CA LYS A 305 34.72 -65.24 18.93
C LYS A 305 33.88 -64.10 19.52
N ALA A 306 33.61 -64.10 20.82
CA ALA A 306 32.88 -63.04 21.51
C ALA A 306 33.68 -61.72 21.63
N GLY A 307 34.98 -61.72 21.29
CA GLY A 307 35.72 -60.49 20.95
C GLY A 307 36.14 -59.60 22.13
N GLY A 308 36.84 -60.17 23.12
CA GLY A 308 37.46 -59.42 24.23
C GLY A 308 38.93 -59.04 24.00
N ALA A 309 39.46 -58.11 24.80
CA ALA A 309 40.83 -57.59 24.70
C ALA A 309 41.95 -58.64 24.90
N ASP A 310 41.63 -59.83 25.42
CA ASP A 310 42.59 -60.91 25.70
C ASP A 310 42.52 -62.07 24.68
N ALA A 311 41.93 -61.86 23.50
CA ALA A 311 41.71 -62.91 22.49
C ALA A 311 42.99 -63.68 22.09
N ASP A 312 44.15 -63.02 22.01
CA ASP A 312 45.40 -63.69 21.64
C ASP A 312 45.96 -64.58 22.77
N LYS A 313 45.81 -64.18 24.04
CA LYS A 313 46.14 -65.02 25.19
C LYS A 313 45.22 -66.24 25.27
N LEU A 314 43.93 -66.08 24.93
CA LEU A 314 42.97 -67.19 24.88
C LEU A 314 43.29 -68.20 23.77
N LYS A 315 43.81 -67.75 22.61
CA LYS A 315 44.32 -68.66 21.57
C LYS A 315 45.53 -69.46 22.05
N GLU A 316 46.41 -68.84 22.83
CA GLU A 316 47.57 -69.51 23.41
C GLU A 316 47.16 -70.57 24.46
N LEU A 317 46.17 -70.25 25.30
CA LEU A 317 45.57 -71.21 26.24
C LEU A 317 44.87 -72.37 25.52
N LEU A 318 44.18 -72.11 24.40
CA LEU A 318 43.58 -73.15 23.59
C LEU A 318 44.64 -74.12 23.01
N ASN A 319 45.77 -73.58 22.55
CA ASN A 319 46.86 -74.39 22.02
C ASN A 319 47.58 -75.20 23.11
N THR A 320 47.77 -74.64 24.31
CA THR A 320 48.34 -75.38 25.44
C THR A 320 47.39 -76.46 25.96
N ALA A 321 46.08 -76.19 26.04
CA ALA A 321 45.06 -77.18 26.40
C ALA A 321 45.03 -78.36 25.42
N LYS A 322 45.17 -78.10 24.10
CA LYS A 322 45.30 -79.16 23.08
C LYS A 322 46.57 -79.98 23.26
N ARG A 323 47.70 -79.34 23.57
CA ARG A 323 48.98 -80.03 23.80
C ARG A 323 48.95 -80.93 25.04
N LEU A 324 48.21 -80.53 26.08
CA LEU A 324 48.05 -81.29 27.32
C LEU A 324 46.95 -82.36 27.25
N GLY A 325 46.21 -82.45 26.13
CA GLY A 325 45.12 -83.41 25.97
C GLY A 325 43.85 -83.07 26.77
N LEU A 326 43.75 -81.85 27.31
CA LEU A 326 42.61 -81.38 28.11
C LEU A 326 41.58 -80.60 27.30
N ALA A 327 41.80 -80.45 25.99
CA ALA A 327 40.95 -79.67 25.09
C ALA A 327 39.55 -80.25 24.92
N ASP A 328 39.43 -81.58 24.93
CA ASP A 328 38.17 -82.30 24.68
C ASP A 328 37.48 -82.75 25.99
N ALA A 329 38.07 -82.42 27.15
CA ALA A 329 37.45 -82.69 28.44
C ALA A 329 36.26 -81.74 28.67
N PRO A 330 35.10 -82.26 29.11
CA PRO A 330 33.96 -81.43 29.47
C PRO A 330 34.31 -80.59 30.70
N LEU A 331 33.92 -79.31 30.69
CA LEU A 331 34.23 -78.36 31.77
C LEU A 331 33.70 -78.82 33.13
N ALA A 332 32.66 -79.65 33.16
CA ALA A 332 32.11 -80.24 34.38
C ALA A 332 33.11 -81.11 35.15
N GLU A 333 34.00 -81.84 34.46
CA GLU A 333 34.99 -82.74 35.09
C GLU A 333 36.22 -81.99 35.60
N LEU A 334 36.52 -80.81 35.06
CA LEU A 334 37.61 -79.94 35.52
C LEU A 334 37.25 -79.13 36.78
N ASN A 335 35.95 -78.97 37.05
CA ASN A 335 35.43 -78.20 38.18
C ASN A 335 35.11 -79.08 39.41
N SER A 336 35.30 -80.40 39.32
CA SER A 336 35.14 -81.34 40.42
C SER A 336 36.49 -81.75 41.01
N LYS A 337 37.07 -80.85 41.80
CA LYS A 337 38.08 -81.16 42.83
C LYS A 337 37.95 -80.18 43.99
#